data_AF-A3K271-F1
#
_entry.id   AF-A3K271-F1
#
_cell.length_a   1.000
_cell.length_b   1.000
_cell.length_c   1.000
_cell.angle_alpha   90.00
_cell.angle_beta   90.00
_cell.angle_gamma   90.00
#
_symmetry.space_group_name_H-M   'P 1'
#
loop_
_entity.id
_entity.type
_entity.pdbx_description
1 polymer ?
#
loop_
_entity_poly.entity_id
_entity_poly.type
_entity_poly.pdbx_seq_one_letter_code
_entity_poly.pdbx_strand_id
1 'polypeptide(L)'
;MRVLSIVLLIAAASSATAEPLSAADLRARLTPYQTAQAYDCRDVSCKRLRSCEEACFKLIQCGQSKRDGDHDGIPCENLCRSRC
;
A
#
# COMPACT_ATOMS: atom_id res chain seq x y z
N MET A 1 -24.32 60.22 -18.73
CA MET A 1 -24.99 59.17 -17.92
C MET A 1 -25.16 57.89 -18.74
N ARG A 2 -24.15 57.02 -18.81
CA ARG A 2 -24.30 55.56 -18.95
C ARG A 2 -23.06 54.96 -18.30
N VAL A 3 -23.25 54.75 -17.01
CA VAL A 3 -22.28 54.33 -16.01
C VAL A 3 -21.71 52.97 -16.39
N LEU A 4 -20.39 52.85 -16.20
CA LEU A 4 -19.64 51.65 -15.86
C LEU A 4 -20.51 50.40 -15.66
N SER A 5 -20.52 49.47 -16.60
CA SER A 5 -21.02 48.09 -16.41
C SER A 5 -20.60 47.19 -17.57
N ILE A 6 -19.30 47.08 -17.80
CA ILE A 6 -18.77 45.85 -18.42
C ILE A 6 -17.90 45.25 -17.33
N VAL A 7 -18.58 44.47 -16.50
CA VAL A 7 -18.00 43.68 -15.42
C VAL A 7 -16.90 42.83 -16.05
N LEU A 8 -15.69 43.07 -15.56
CA LEU A 8 -14.45 42.38 -15.81
C LEU A 8 -14.61 40.87 -15.51
N LEU A 9 -15.13 40.11 -16.48
CA LEU A 9 -15.17 38.64 -16.45
C LEU A 9 -13.86 38.08 -17.02
N ILE A 10 -12.72 38.41 -16.40
CA ILE A 10 -11.48 37.72 -16.71
C ILE A 10 -11.42 36.48 -15.83
N ALA A 11 -11.57 35.34 -16.49
CA ALA A 11 -11.57 33.99 -15.97
C ALA A 11 -10.52 33.78 -14.86
N ALA A 12 -10.97 33.22 -13.73
CA ALA A 12 -10.08 32.56 -12.79
C ALA A 12 -9.44 31.35 -13.50
N ALA A 13 -8.25 31.53 -14.07
CA ALA A 13 -7.43 30.43 -14.53
C ALA A 13 -6.90 29.69 -13.29
N SER A 14 -7.54 28.59 -12.92
CA SER A 14 -6.98 27.64 -11.96
C SER A 14 -5.74 27.02 -12.58
N SER A 15 -4.56 27.55 -12.23
CA SER A 15 -3.30 26.90 -12.55
C SER A 15 -3.29 25.53 -11.86
N ALA A 16 -3.52 24.46 -12.63
CA ALA A 16 -3.26 23.11 -12.19
C ALA A 16 -1.73 22.97 -12.05
N THR A 17 -1.20 23.29 -10.88
CA THR A 17 0.19 22.97 -10.54
C THR A 17 0.29 21.45 -10.47
N ALA A 18 1.02 20.86 -11.43
CA ALA A 18 1.43 19.48 -11.31
C ALA A 18 2.41 19.39 -10.13
N GLU A 19 1.89 18.95 -8.96
CA GLU A 19 2.74 18.62 -7.82
C GLU A 19 3.76 17.56 -8.26
N PRO A 20 5.07 17.80 -8.12
CA PRO A 20 6.07 16.81 -8.46
C PRO A 20 5.87 15.59 -7.56
N LEU A 21 5.72 14.41 -8.17
CA LEU A 21 5.69 13.13 -7.45
C LEU A 21 6.87 13.08 -6.48
N SER A 22 6.59 13.14 -5.18
CA SER A 22 7.64 13.11 -4.18
C SER A 22 8.25 11.72 -4.11
N ALA A 23 9.48 11.63 -3.62
CA ALA A 23 10.13 10.35 -3.38
C ALA A 23 9.41 9.52 -2.29
N ALA A 24 8.57 10.14 -1.46
CA ALA A 24 7.73 9.46 -0.48
C ALA A 24 6.51 8.80 -1.15
N ASP A 25 5.84 9.52 -2.06
CA ASP A 25 4.70 8.99 -2.82
C ASP A 25 5.12 7.82 -3.71
N LEU A 26 6.28 7.94 -4.36
CA LEU A 26 6.81 6.86 -5.19
C LEU A 26 7.10 5.62 -4.35
N ARG A 27 7.70 5.80 -3.17
CA ARG A 27 7.93 4.69 -2.23
C ARG A 27 6.61 4.06 -1.81
N ALA A 28 5.64 4.83 -1.33
CA ALA A 28 4.35 4.31 -0.90
C ALA A 28 3.64 3.49 -1.98
N ARG A 29 3.72 3.92 -3.24
CA ARG A 29 3.16 3.19 -4.40
C ARG A 29 3.93 1.93 -4.75
N LEU A 30 5.25 1.92 -4.52
CA LEU A 30 6.13 0.79 -4.86
C LEU A 30 6.30 -0.23 -3.74
N THR A 31 5.99 0.13 -2.49
CA THR A 31 6.13 -0.76 -1.32
C THR A 31 5.49 -2.14 -1.56
N PRO A 32 4.24 -2.25 -2.06
CA PRO A 32 3.62 -3.56 -2.28
C PRO A 32 4.41 -4.44 -3.27
N TYR A 33 4.99 -3.81 -4.30
CA TYR A 33 5.80 -4.51 -5.29
C TYR A 33 7.16 -4.95 -4.73
N GLN A 34 7.80 -4.09 -3.93
CA GLN A 34 9.06 -4.45 -3.25
C GLN A 34 8.87 -5.61 -2.28
N THR A 35 7.78 -5.61 -1.51
CA THR A 35 7.45 -6.72 -0.59
C THR A 35 7.23 -8.03 -1.36
N ALA A 36 6.56 -7.99 -2.51
CA ALA A 36 6.36 -9.19 -3.33
C ALA A 36 7.65 -9.75 -3.95
N GLN A 37 8.61 -8.88 -4.28
CA GLN A 37 9.93 -9.28 -4.80
C GLN A 37 10.87 -9.81 -3.70
N ALA A 38 10.58 -9.55 -2.43
CA ALA A 38 11.43 -9.95 -1.31
C ALA A 38 11.19 -11.39 -0.83
N TYR A 39 10.05 -12.00 -1.19
CA TYR A 39 9.60 -13.27 -0.64
C TYR A 39 9.27 -14.29 -1.73
N ASP A 40 9.30 -15.57 -1.36
CA ASP A 40 8.97 -16.69 -2.24
C ASP A 40 7.84 -17.55 -1.68
N CYS A 41 7.34 -18.47 -2.50
CA CYS A 41 6.32 -19.44 -2.09
C CYS A 41 6.88 -20.76 -1.56
N ARG A 42 8.15 -20.80 -1.11
CA ARG A 42 8.69 -22.00 -0.47
C ARG A 42 7.91 -22.31 0.80
N ASP A 43 7.61 -23.59 0.96
CA ASP A 43 6.94 -24.08 2.15
C ASP A 43 7.93 -24.26 3.31
N VAL A 44 7.84 -23.37 4.29
CA VAL A 44 8.67 -23.39 5.50
C VAL A 44 7.79 -23.16 6.73
N SER A 45 8.14 -23.74 7.88
CA SER A 45 7.35 -23.54 9.09
C SER A 45 7.45 -22.10 9.62
N CYS A 46 6.46 -21.65 10.40
CA CYS A 46 6.46 -20.33 11.05
C CYS A 46 7.71 -20.05 11.90
N LYS A 47 8.39 -21.11 12.39
CA LYS A 47 9.67 -21.00 13.12
C LYS A 47 10.86 -20.56 12.25
N ARG A 48 10.78 -20.76 10.93
CA ARG A 48 11.82 -20.37 9.97
C ARG A 48 11.59 -18.99 9.35
N LEU A 49 10.35 -18.50 9.36
CA LEU A 49 10.02 -17.17 8.90
C LEU A 49 10.66 -16.11 9.81
N ARG A 50 10.94 -14.94 9.23
CA ARG A 50 11.66 -13.87 9.93
C ARG A 50 10.87 -12.58 10.12
N SER A 51 9.74 -12.43 9.44
CA SER A 51 8.88 -11.25 9.62
C SER A 51 7.40 -11.58 9.43
N CYS A 52 6.54 -10.71 9.95
CA CYS A 52 5.10 -10.84 9.77
C CYS A 52 4.71 -10.61 8.29
N GLU A 53 5.41 -9.71 7.59
CA GLU A 53 5.19 -9.44 6.17
C GLU A 53 5.47 -10.68 5.30
N GLU A 54 6.50 -11.48 5.63
CA GLU A 54 6.78 -12.74 4.94
C GLU A 54 5.67 -13.78 5.20
N ALA A 55 5.17 -13.85 6.45
CA ALA A 55 4.06 -14.73 6.81
C ALA A 55 2.77 -14.34 6.06
N CYS A 56 2.47 -13.04 6.00
CA CYS A 56 1.35 -12.49 5.25
C CYS A 56 1.49 -12.75 3.74
N PHE A 57 2.67 -12.57 3.18
CA PHE A 57 2.93 -12.91 1.78
C PHE A 57 2.64 -14.38 1.49
N LYS A 58 3.14 -15.30 2.33
CA LYS A 58 2.91 -16.74 2.15
C LYS A 58 1.44 -17.12 2.34
N LEU A 59 0.70 -16.46 3.24
CA LEU A 59 -0.74 -16.68 3.40
C LEU A 59 -1.52 -16.18 2.17
N ILE A 60 -1.36 -14.90 1.82
CA ILE A 60 -2.18 -14.22 0.80
C ILE A 60 -1.72 -14.55 -0.61
N GLN A 61 -0.43 -14.35 -0.91
CA GLN A 61 0.09 -14.45 -2.28
C GLN A 61 0.33 -15.91 -2.70
N CYS A 62 0.72 -16.76 -1.75
CA CYS A 62 1.00 -18.17 -2.02
C CYS A 62 -0.12 -19.13 -1.61
N GLY A 63 -1.19 -18.64 -0.98
CA GLY A 63 -2.34 -19.46 -0.55
C GLY A 63 -2.02 -20.49 0.53
N GLN A 64 -0.97 -20.29 1.33
CA GLN A 64 -0.54 -21.26 2.33
C GLN A 64 -1.35 -21.11 3.62
N SER A 65 -2.60 -21.58 3.61
CA SER A 65 -3.56 -21.45 4.73
C SER A 65 -3.01 -21.91 6.08
N LYS A 66 -2.16 -22.93 6.11
CA LYS A 66 -1.44 -23.41 7.32
C LYS A 66 -0.60 -22.36 8.07
N ARG A 67 -0.47 -21.14 7.53
CA ARG A 67 0.15 -20.01 8.22
C ARG A 67 -0.82 -19.45 9.26
N ASP A 68 -2.11 -19.52 9.01
CA ASP A 68 -3.21 -19.17 9.89
C ASP A 68 -3.95 -20.47 10.28
N GLY A 69 -3.47 -21.11 11.34
CA GLY A 69 -3.90 -22.47 11.71
C GLY A 69 -5.31 -22.54 12.28
N ASP A 70 -5.72 -21.50 12.99
CA ASP A 70 -7.03 -21.32 13.61
C ASP A 70 -7.99 -20.45 12.79
N HIS A 71 -7.52 -19.91 11.66
CA HIS A 71 -8.31 -19.20 10.65
C HIS A 71 -8.90 -17.87 11.15
N ASP A 72 -8.17 -17.18 12.03
CA ASP A 72 -8.59 -15.91 12.62
C ASP A 72 -8.14 -14.68 11.79
N GLY A 73 -7.30 -14.92 10.78
CA GLY A 73 -6.69 -13.96 9.87
C GLY A 73 -5.28 -13.50 10.28
N ILE A 74 -4.72 -14.01 11.37
CA ILE A 74 -3.41 -13.63 11.92
C ILE A 74 -2.42 -14.79 11.68
N PRO A 75 -1.60 -14.74 10.62
CA PRO A 75 -0.67 -15.83 10.35
C PRO A 75 0.49 -15.84 11.32
N CYS A 76 0.96 -17.03 11.69
CA CYS A 76 2.17 -17.24 12.47
C CYS A 76 2.25 -16.26 13.66
N GLU A 77 1.35 -16.39 14.64
CA GLU A 77 1.19 -15.47 15.79
C GLU A 77 2.47 -15.26 16.63
N ASN A 78 3.51 -16.06 16.42
CA ASN A 78 4.83 -15.80 16.98
C ASN A 78 5.53 -14.56 16.35
N LEU A 79 5.14 -14.17 15.14
CA LEU A 79 5.64 -13.03 14.38
C LEU A 79 4.59 -11.93 14.23
N CYS A 80 3.32 -12.28 14.03
CA CYS A 80 2.24 -11.33 13.82
C CYS A 80 1.47 -11.00 15.12
N ARG A 81 0.87 -9.81 15.14
CA ARG A 81 0.00 -9.32 16.23
C ARG A 81 -1.36 -8.84 15.71
N SER A 82 -1.55 -8.84 14.41
CA SER A 82 -2.72 -8.34 13.70
C SER A 82 -2.89 -9.09 12.38
N ARG A 83 -4.06 -8.94 11.76
CA ARG A 83 -4.34 -9.49 10.44
C ARG A 83 -3.43 -8.88 9.38
N CYS A 84 -3.21 -9.66 8.33
CA CYS A 84 -2.77 -9.16 7.03
C CYS A 84 -3.94 -8.43 6.33
#